data_AF-A0A3D3TFY8-F1
#
_entry.id   AF-A0A3D3TFY8-F1
#
_cell.length_a   1.000
_cell.length_b   1.000
_cell.length_c   1.000
_cell.angle_alpha   90.00
_cell.angle_beta   90.00
_cell.angle_gamma   90.00
#
_symmetry.space_group_name_H-M   'P 1'
#
loop_
_entity.id
_entity.type
_entity.pdbx_description
1 polymer ?
#
loop_
_entity_poly.entity_id
_entity_poly.type
_entity_poly.pdbx_seq_one_letter_code
_entity_poly.pdbx_strand_id
1 'polypeptide(L)'
;MDSDHKSFASIADNMIFLGKDHSTLEVLKSDLVNFSIAVNTTAYYESLALGKISLRWAETENEDFIGMDDKFVDMEGFESRIKQFSEMPEEKIRKEMKDVIRYVFNPDLQ
;
A
#
# COMPACT_ATOMS: atom_id res chain seq x y z
N MET A 1 -18.40 -17.70 -1.93
CA MET A 1 -17.34 -16.82 -1.39
C MET A 1 -16.61 -16.08 -2.51
N ASP A 2 -16.04 -16.74 -3.54
CA ASP A 2 -15.44 -16.01 -4.68
C ASP A 2 -16.46 -15.38 -5.66
N SER A 3 -17.72 -15.81 -5.62
CA SER A 3 -18.79 -15.30 -6.50
C SER A 3 -19.16 -13.84 -6.23
N ASP A 4 -19.11 -13.43 -4.97
CA ASP A 4 -19.70 -12.15 -4.51
C ASP A 4 -18.71 -10.99 -4.65
N HIS A 5 -17.41 -11.27 -4.78
CA HIS A 5 -16.39 -10.24 -5.01
C HIS A 5 -16.15 -9.97 -6.50
N LYS A 6 -16.38 -10.98 -7.36
CA LYS A 6 -16.29 -10.81 -8.83
C LYS A 6 -17.32 -9.82 -9.36
N SER A 7 -18.44 -9.60 -8.67
CA SER A 7 -19.44 -8.61 -9.06
C SER A 7 -18.96 -7.16 -8.90
N PHE A 8 -17.87 -6.92 -8.17
CA PHE A 8 -17.24 -5.60 -8.06
C PHE A 8 -16.18 -5.37 -9.13
N ALA A 9 -15.79 -6.38 -9.91
CA ALA A 9 -14.96 -6.16 -11.08
C ALA A 9 -15.80 -5.47 -12.16
N SER A 10 -15.31 -4.33 -12.66
CA SER A 10 -15.98 -3.53 -13.67
C SER A 10 -15.00 -3.24 -14.80
N ILE A 11 -15.23 -3.85 -15.96
CA ILE A 11 -14.43 -3.58 -17.17
C ILE A 11 -14.62 -2.11 -17.60
N ALA A 12 -15.82 -1.55 -17.40
CA ALA A 12 -16.09 -0.15 -17.72
C ALA A 12 -15.25 0.82 -16.88
N ASP A 13 -14.97 0.46 -15.62
CA ASP A 13 -14.18 1.27 -14.68
C ASP A 13 -12.71 0.82 -14.58
N ASN A 14 -12.25 -0.06 -15.49
CA ASN A 14 -10.92 -0.68 -15.48
C ASN A 14 -10.54 -1.37 -14.14
N MET A 15 -11.54 -1.92 -13.45
CA MET A 15 -11.36 -2.65 -12.20
C MET A 15 -11.29 -4.16 -12.45
N ILE A 16 -10.18 -4.77 -12.03
CA ILE A 16 -9.99 -6.22 -12.06
C ILE A 16 -10.03 -6.79 -10.63
N PHE A 17 -10.71 -7.93 -10.48
CA PHE A 17 -10.64 -8.71 -9.25
C PHE A 17 -9.60 -9.81 -9.42
N LEU A 18 -8.57 -9.79 -8.58
CA LEU A 18 -7.57 -10.86 -8.51
C LEU A 18 -8.05 -11.90 -7.50
N GLY A 19 -8.32 -13.10 -7.99
CA GLY A 19 -8.73 -14.24 -7.17
C GLY A 19 -7.56 -14.85 -6.38
N LYS A 20 -7.88 -15.90 -5.62
CA LYS A 20 -6.93 -16.59 -4.71
C LYS A 20 -5.77 -17.30 -5.41
N ASP A 21 -5.85 -17.44 -6.74
CA ASP A 21 -4.80 -18.03 -7.56
C ASP A 21 -3.54 -17.14 -7.66
N HIS A 22 -3.62 -15.89 -7.20
CA HIS A 22 -2.52 -14.95 -7.16
C HIS A 22 -2.18 -14.59 -5.72
N SER A 23 -0.92 -14.78 -5.33
CA SER A 23 -0.43 -14.30 -4.04
C SER A 23 -0.18 -12.79 -4.08
N THR A 24 -0.37 -12.11 -2.94
CA THR A 24 -0.05 -10.68 -2.77
C THR A 24 1.39 -10.38 -3.20
N LEU A 25 2.33 -11.27 -2.85
CA LEU A 25 3.75 -11.15 -3.18
C LEU A 25 4.01 -11.17 -4.70
N GLU A 26 3.33 -12.04 -5.45
CA GLU A 26 3.46 -12.09 -6.91
C GLU A 26 2.97 -10.81 -7.56
N VAL A 27 1.81 -10.31 -7.13
CA VAL A 27 1.23 -9.06 -7.63
C VAL A 27 2.15 -7.88 -7.33
N LEU A 28 2.63 -7.77 -6.09
CA LEU A 28 3.53 -6.68 -5.68
C LEU A 28 4.89 -6.74 -6.39
N LYS A 29 5.41 -7.92 -6.75
CA LYS A 29 6.65 -8.05 -7.55
C LYS A 29 6.47 -7.73 -9.03
N SER A 30 5.26 -7.79 -9.55
CA SER A 30 4.98 -7.53 -10.97
C SER A 30 4.98 -6.03 -11.29
N ASP A 31 5.12 -5.66 -12.56
CA ASP A 31 4.96 -4.27 -13.02
C ASP A 31 3.49 -3.85 -13.19
N LEU A 32 2.53 -4.67 -12.74
CA LEU A 32 1.09 -4.43 -12.91
C LEU A 32 0.54 -3.35 -11.97
N VAL A 33 1.26 -3.03 -10.89
CA VAL A 33 0.81 -2.07 -9.87
C VAL A 33 1.91 -1.04 -9.59
N ASN A 34 1.54 0.24 -9.63
CA ASN A 34 2.46 1.35 -9.30
C ASN A 34 2.49 1.66 -7.79
N PHE A 35 1.37 1.40 -7.09
CA PHE A 35 1.23 1.56 -5.66
C PHE A 35 0.13 0.62 -5.14
N SER A 36 0.02 0.51 -3.81
CA SER A 36 -1.04 -0.23 -3.13
C SER A 36 -1.80 0.65 -2.14
N ILE A 37 -3.02 0.23 -1.79
CA ILE A 37 -3.78 0.77 -0.66
C ILE A 37 -3.96 -0.37 0.34
N ALA A 38 -3.53 -0.15 1.58
CA ALA A 38 -3.62 -1.11 2.66
C ALA A 38 -4.70 -0.68 3.67
N VAL A 39 -5.48 -1.65 4.14
CA VAL A 39 -6.52 -1.48 5.17
C VAL A 39 -6.27 -2.52 6.25
N ASN A 40 -5.86 -2.11 7.45
CA ASN A 40 -5.60 -3.00 8.60
C ASN A 40 -4.83 -4.30 8.25
N THR A 41 -3.71 -4.18 7.53
CA THR A 41 -2.96 -5.34 7.06
C THR A 41 -1.45 -5.11 7.07
N THR A 42 -0.70 -6.13 7.47
CA THR A 42 0.77 -6.15 7.42
C THR A 42 1.33 -6.24 6.01
N ALA A 43 0.49 -6.53 5.00
CA ALA A 43 0.89 -6.47 3.59
C ALA A 43 1.40 -5.06 3.18
N TYR A 44 1.08 -4.04 3.98
CA TYR A 44 1.73 -2.73 3.94
C TYR A 44 3.26 -2.83 3.96
N TYR A 45 3.82 -3.54 4.95
CA TYR A 45 5.27 -3.68 5.09
C TYR A 45 5.89 -4.53 3.98
N GLU A 46 5.16 -5.51 3.46
CA GLU A 46 5.59 -6.29 2.29
C GLU A 46 5.74 -5.39 1.06
N SER A 47 4.78 -4.50 0.82
CA SER A 47 4.83 -3.52 -0.28
C SER A 47 6.03 -2.59 -0.15
N LEU A 48 6.25 -2.01 1.03
CA LEU A 48 7.40 -1.13 1.29
C LEU A 48 8.74 -1.87 1.15
N ALA A 49 8.84 -3.13 1.62
CA ALA A 49 10.04 -3.94 1.49
C ALA A 49 10.40 -4.26 0.02
N LEU A 50 9.40 -4.28 -0.86
CA LEU A 50 9.57 -4.42 -2.31
C LEU A 50 9.80 -3.07 -3.02
N GLY A 51 9.87 -1.97 -2.27
CA GLY A 51 10.10 -0.63 -2.81
C GLY A 51 8.88 -0.01 -3.48
N LYS A 52 7.67 -0.50 -3.18
CA LYS A 52 6.42 0.03 -3.71
C LYS A 52 5.74 0.93 -2.69
N ILE A 53 5.20 2.05 -3.17
CA ILE A 53 4.43 2.97 -2.34
C ILE A 53 3.17 2.24 -1.89
N SER A 54 2.85 2.32 -0.61
CA SER A 54 1.59 1.83 -0.06
C SER A 54 0.94 2.92 0.76
N LEU A 55 -0.27 3.32 0.37
CA LEU A 55 -1.09 4.24 1.16
C LEU A 55 -1.92 3.46 2.18
N ARG A 56 -2.27 4.10 3.30
CA ARG A 56 -3.04 3.48 4.38
C ARG A 56 -4.39 4.17 4.57
N TRP A 57 -5.46 3.39 4.46
CA TRP A 57 -6.80 3.86 4.82
C TRP A 57 -6.97 3.83 6.33
N ALA A 58 -7.21 4.99 6.93
CA ALA A 58 -7.20 5.17 8.39
C ALA A 58 -8.59 5.33 9.02
N GLU A 59 -9.68 5.39 8.25
CA GLU A 59 -11.04 5.59 8.81
C GLU A 59 -11.44 4.46 9.78
N THR A 60 -10.92 3.24 9.56
CA THR A 60 -11.25 2.04 10.34
C THR A 60 -10.04 1.42 11.03
N GLU A 61 -8.95 2.18 11.21
CA GLU A 61 -7.71 1.67 11.76
C GLU A 61 -7.83 1.40 13.27
N ASN A 62 -7.66 0.13 13.65
CA ASN A 62 -7.77 -0.32 15.04
C ASN A 62 -6.39 -0.63 15.66
N GLU A 63 -5.31 -0.49 14.89
CA GLU A 63 -3.94 -0.83 15.29
C GLU A 63 -3.00 0.35 14.98
N ASP A 64 -2.07 0.64 15.90
CA ASP A 64 -1.05 1.68 15.69
C ASP A 64 0.05 1.18 14.75
N PHE A 65 -0.18 1.22 13.44
CA PHE A 65 0.86 0.94 12.46
C PHE A 65 1.86 2.10 12.37
N ILE A 66 3.15 1.78 12.48
CA ILE A 66 4.24 2.72 12.17
C ILE A 66 4.50 2.67 10.67
N GLY A 67 4.54 3.85 10.04
CA GLY A 67 4.63 3.97 8.59
C GLY A 67 5.04 5.36 8.14
N MET A 68 5.06 5.56 6.83
CA MET A 68 5.30 6.85 6.19
C MET A 68 4.11 7.81 6.41
N ASP A 69 4.23 9.05 5.96
CA ASP A 69 3.10 10.02 5.93
C ASP A 69 2.13 9.70 4.77
N ASP A 70 1.50 8.52 4.87
CA ASP A 70 0.75 7.86 3.80
C ASP A 70 -0.71 7.54 4.19
N LYS A 71 -1.15 8.01 5.36
CA LYS A 71 -2.52 7.83 5.86
C LYS A 71 -3.50 8.81 5.19
N PHE A 72 -4.71 8.33 4.93
CA PHE A 72 -5.85 9.12 4.46
C PHE A 72 -7.18 8.53 4.98
N VAL A 73 -8.21 9.36 5.11
CA VAL A 73 -9.55 9.00 5.63
C VAL A 73 -10.69 9.41 4.70
N ASP A 74 -10.38 10.10 3.62
CA ASP A 74 -11.33 10.57 2.61
C ASP A 74 -10.63 10.68 1.25
N MET A 75 -11.41 11.02 0.22
CA MET A 75 -10.89 11.13 -1.15
C MET A 75 -9.91 12.31 -1.31
N GLU A 76 -10.12 13.42 -0.62
CA GLU A 76 -9.22 14.58 -0.68
C GLU A 76 -7.83 14.21 -0.12
N GLY A 77 -7.79 13.52 1.02
CA GLY A 77 -6.59 12.97 1.60
C GLY A 77 -5.91 11.96 0.67
N PHE A 78 -6.68 11.08 0.02
CA PHE A 78 -6.14 10.13 -0.95
C PHE A 78 -5.41 10.84 -2.09
N GLU A 79 -6.07 11.80 -2.74
CA GLU A 79 -5.51 12.57 -3.86
C GLU A 79 -4.28 13.37 -3.42
N SER A 80 -4.32 13.96 -2.22
CA SER A 80 -3.20 14.69 -1.63
C SER A 80 -1.97 13.78 -1.44
N ARG A 81 -2.15 12.55 -0.91
CA ARG A 81 -1.03 11.60 -0.75
C ARG A 81 -0.47 11.12 -2.08
N ILE A 82 -1.33 10.81 -3.05
CA ILE A 82 -0.88 10.45 -4.41
C ILE A 82 -0.03 11.57 -5.01
N LYS A 83 -0.49 12.82 -4.89
CA LYS A 83 0.24 13.98 -5.38
C LYS A 83 1.58 14.12 -4.67
N GLN A 84 1.59 14.08 -3.34
CA GLN A 84 2.80 14.17 -2.53
C GLN A 84 3.86 13.14 -2.95
N PHE A 85 3.48 11.87 -3.11
CA PHE A 85 4.44 10.82 -3.49
C PHE A 85 4.85 10.88 -4.96
N SER A 86 4.00 11.38 -5.86
CA SER A 86 4.37 11.55 -7.27
C SER A 86 5.33 12.73 -7.51
N GLU A 87 5.31 13.74 -6.65
CA GLU A 87 6.20 14.90 -6.71
C GLU A 87 7.48 14.71 -5.88
N MET A 88 7.52 13.72 -4.98
CA MET A 88 8.67 13.48 -4.11
C MET A 88 9.82 12.80 -4.85
N PRO A 89 11.08 13.22 -4.65
CA PRO A 89 12.23 12.53 -5.23
C PRO A 89 12.29 11.07 -4.82
N GLU A 90 12.51 10.18 -5.78
CA GLU A 90 12.53 8.72 -5.56
C GLU A 90 13.52 8.30 -4.46
N GLU A 91 14.69 8.94 -4.39
CA GLU A 91 15.69 8.67 -3.35
C GLU A 91 15.16 8.94 -1.94
N LYS A 92 14.34 9.99 -1.78
CA LYS A 92 13.73 10.36 -0.51
C LYS A 92 12.68 9.32 -0.12
N ILE A 93 11.81 8.93 -1.06
CA ILE A 93 10.80 7.88 -0.85
C ILE A 93 11.49 6.58 -0.42
N ARG A 94 12.51 6.13 -1.17
CA ARG A 94 13.26 4.90 -0.87
C ARG A 94 13.94 4.96 0.49
N LYS A 95 14.41 6.14 0.92
CA LYS A 95 15.00 6.32 2.25
C LYS A 95 13.94 6.15 3.33
N GLU A 96 12.81 6.84 3.22
CA GLU A 96 11.70 6.73 4.17
C GLU A 96 11.18 5.29 4.30
N MET A 97 11.02 4.58 3.17
CA MET A 97 10.65 3.15 3.17
C MET A 97 11.66 2.30 3.97
N LYS A 98 12.97 2.51 3.74
CA LYS A 98 14.01 1.78 4.46
C LYS A 98 14.00 2.08 5.95
N ASP A 99 13.75 3.31 6.34
CA ASP A 99 13.72 3.72 7.74
C ASP A 99 12.54 3.06 8.47
N VAL A 100 11.35 3.03 7.84
CA VAL A 100 10.17 2.31 8.36
C VAL A 100 10.46 0.81 8.49
N ILE A 101 10.98 0.16 7.44
CA ILE A 101 11.27 -1.28 7.47
C ILE A 101 12.34 -1.61 8.52
N ARG A 102 13.41 -0.82 8.62
CA ARG A 102 14.43 -1.02 9.65
C ARG A 102 13.85 -0.93 11.05
N TYR A 103 13.04 0.09 11.30
CA TYR A 103 12.40 0.29 12.60
C TYR A 103 11.52 -0.91 12.98
N VAL A 104 10.67 -1.36 12.06
CA VAL A 104 9.68 -2.42 12.32
C VAL A 104 10.34 -3.80 12.49
N PHE A 105 11.38 -4.09 11.71
CA PHE A 105 12.02 -5.42 11.74
C PHE A 105 13.25 -5.50 12.65
N ASN A 106 13.87 -4.37 13.03
CA ASN A 106 15.04 -4.33 13.92
C ASN A 106 15.00 -3.10 14.85
N PRO A 107 14.09 -3.06 15.84
CA PRO A 107 13.93 -1.90 16.72
C PRO A 107 15.17 -1.62 17.62
N ASP A 108 16.04 -2.60 17.82
CA ASP A 108 17.20 -2.50 18.73
C ASP A 108 18.49 -1.94 18.09
N LEU A 109 18.48 -1.63 16.78
CA LEU A 109 19.59 -0.97 16.09
C LEU A 109 19.41 0.56 16.18
N GLN A 110 19.69 1.14 17.35
CA GLN A 110 19.85 2.59 17.55
C GLN A 110 21.34 2.97 17.64
#